data_AF-A0A1H5FFH2-F1
#
_entry.id   AF-A0A1H5FFH2-F1
#
_cell.length_a   1.000
_cell.length_b   1.000
_cell.length_c   1.000
_cell.angle_alpha   90.00
_cell.angle_beta   90.00
_cell.angle_gamma   90.00
#
_symmetry.space_group_name_H-M   'P 1'
#
loop_
_entity.id
_entity.type
_entity.pdbx_description
1 polymer ?
#
loop_
_entity_poly.entity_id
_entity_poly.type
_entity_poly.pdbx_seq_one_letter_code
_entity_poly.pdbx_strand_id
1 'polypeptide(L)'
;MNSSARPFKFSGVIAPQDFFHQATRAPALGAVPDEHYIAPTVIPVQISVPEQKTIGVPQYSATVYGEAAGRYDPAGDCQGNFMSFRFQPNNNCYAYGCNITPNTFPQPGRQSGYLLTAANFQQPFSDLGAMVSSYAVKDGLELVGTSLEELFAFKSSKQGTNPQPPGSLGAGYLGGHFVALMVSTAGDANWPGDYHWARCDNSSGACDSWSQKDGSDQVTNFDFAGNPISNPITANWQVNQGPVSSTDSRELLVEYGFYCFMFVPETGVTII
;
A
#
# COMPACT_ATOMS: atom_id res chain seq x y z
N MET A 1 10.97 -16.24 32.29
CA MET A 1 9.83 -16.15 31.35
C MET A 1 8.80 -15.24 31.98
N ASN A 2 8.56 -14.07 31.39
CA ASN A 2 7.40 -13.26 31.71
C ASN A 2 6.96 -12.61 30.40
N SER A 3 5.99 -13.24 29.74
CA SER A 3 5.34 -12.68 28.57
C SER A 3 4.56 -11.45 29.01
N SER A 4 5.07 -10.26 28.70
CA SER A 4 4.27 -9.05 28.74
C SER A 4 3.14 -9.23 27.72
N ALA A 5 1.94 -9.48 28.22
CA ALA A 5 0.71 -9.46 27.45
C ALA A 5 0.66 -8.13 26.69
N ARG A 6 0.60 -8.20 25.35
CA ARG A 6 0.41 -7.01 24.52
C ARG A 6 -0.96 -6.42 24.88
N PRO A 7 -1.05 -5.18 25.38
CA PRO A 7 -2.35 -4.59 25.67
C PRO A 7 -3.07 -4.35 24.34
N PHE A 8 -4.29 -4.84 24.21
CA PHE A 8 -5.21 -4.60 23.09
C PHE A 8 -5.71 -3.15 23.09
N LYS A 9 -4.77 -2.21 22.88
CA LYS A 9 -5.05 -0.89 22.37
C LYS A 9 -3.93 -0.61 21.38
N PHE A 10 -4.29 -0.61 20.09
CA PHE A 10 -3.37 -0.33 18.99
C PHE A 10 -2.57 0.93 19.34
N SER A 11 -1.29 0.73 19.65
CA SER A 11 -0.43 1.80 20.10
C SER A 11 -0.26 2.75 18.93
N GLY A 12 -0.81 3.95 19.04
CA GLY A 12 -0.45 5.10 18.21
C GLY A 12 0.99 5.49 18.47
N VAL A 13 1.93 4.61 18.10
CA VAL A 13 3.35 4.85 18.19
C VAL A 13 3.66 5.89 17.13
N ILE A 14 3.87 7.12 17.60
CA ILE A 14 4.51 8.14 16.80
C ILE A 14 5.97 7.71 16.71
N ALA A 15 6.45 7.47 15.49
CA ALA A 15 7.82 7.06 15.25
C ALA A 15 8.78 8.07 15.94
N PRO A 16 9.84 7.63 16.64
CA PRO A 16 10.69 8.52 17.44
C PRO A 16 11.24 9.72 16.67
N GLN A 17 11.44 9.57 15.36
CA GLN A 17 11.94 10.58 14.44
C GLN A 17 10.91 11.64 14.00
N ASP A 18 9.61 11.46 14.29
CA ASP A 18 8.59 12.45 13.94
C ASP A 18 8.44 13.51 15.05
N PHE A 19 9.43 14.40 15.14
CA PHE A 19 9.49 15.49 16.11
C PHE A 19 8.35 16.52 15.94
N PHE A 20 7.78 16.63 14.74
CA PHE A 20 6.68 17.56 14.46
C PHE A 20 5.39 17.13 15.15
N HIS A 21 5.27 15.85 15.46
CA HIS A 21 3.99 15.24 15.79
C HIS A 21 3.98 14.46 17.11
N GLN A 22 5.10 14.46 17.84
CA GLN A 22 5.15 13.91 19.19
C GLN A 22 4.08 14.56 20.08
N ALA A 23 3.39 13.76 20.88
CA ALA A 23 2.44 14.28 21.85
C ALA A 23 3.17 15.23 22.82
N THR A 24 2.85 16.52 22.75
CA THR A 24 3.33 17.51 23.71
C THR A 24 2.76 17.17 25.08
N ARG A 25 3.61 16.71 25.99
CA ARG A 25 3.20 16.49 27.38
C ARG A 25 3.05 17.85 28.06
N ALA A 26 1.88 18.12 28.61
CA ALA A 26 1.72 19.23 29.54
C ALA A 26 2.70 19.04 30.71
N PRO A 27 3.31 20.12 31.26
CA PRO A 27 3.98 20.04 32.55
C PRO A 27 3.00 19.47 33.58
N ALA A 28 3.49 18.72 34.57
CA ALA A 28 2.67 17.93 35.50
C ALA A 28 1.53 18.69 36.22
N LEU A 29 1.53 20.03 36.20
CA LEU A 29 0.51 20.93 36.75
C LEU A 29 0.31 22.21 35.89
N GLY A 30 0.64 22.19 34.60
CA GLY A 30 0.49 23.32 33.68
C GLY A 30 -0.82 23.31 32.88
N ALA A 31 -1.19 24.44 32.29
CA ALA A 31 -2.27 24.48 31.30
C ALA A 31 -1.97 23.51 30.15
N VAL A 32 -3.00 22.80 29.69
CA VAL A 32 -2.89 22.00 28.46
C VAL A 32 -2.54 22.96 27.32
N PRO A 33 -1.58 22.64 26.44
CA PRO A 33 -1.32 23.45 25.26
C PRO A 33 -2.61 23.63 24.44
N ASP A 34 -2.82 24.83 23.91
CA ASP A 34 -3.93 25.08 23.00
C ASP A 34 -3.85 24.16 21.77
N GLU A 35 -5.01 23.85 21.21
CA GLU A 35 -5.09 23.20 19.91
C GLU A 35 -4.38 24.05 18.85
N HIS A 36 -3.59 23.43 18.00
CA HIS A 36 -2.89 24.11 16.94
C HIS A 36 -2.86 23.25 15.68
N TYR A 37 -2.90 23.93 14.53
CA TYR A 37 -2.74 23.29 13.23
C TYR A 37 -1.26 23.08 12.94
N ILE A 38 -0.92 21.91 12.41
CA ILE A 38 0.40 21.61 11.87
C ILE A 38 0.25 21.47 10.36
N ALA A 39 0.89 22.37 9.61
CA ALA A 39 0.85 22.34 8.16
C ALA A 39 1.76 21.23 7.62
N PRO A 40 1.34 20.50 6.55
CA PRO A 40 2.21 19.56 5.88
C PRO A 40 3.33 20.29 5.10
N THR A 41 4.40 19.57 4.81
CA THR A 41 5.36 19.98 3.78
C THR A 41 4.72 19.75 2.40
N VAL A 42 4.81 20.72 1.49
CA VAL A 42 4.29 20.56 0.12
C VAL A 42 5.44 20.15 -0.80
N ILE A 43 5.38 18.95 -1.36
CA ILE A 43 6.36 18.42 -2.30
C ILE A 43 5.92 18.77 -3.73
N PRO A 44 6.72 19.54 -4.50
CA PRO A 44 6.41 19.82 -5.88
C PRO A 44 6.70 18.60 -6.77
N VAL A 45 5.72 18.20 -7.57
CA VAL A 45 5.84 17.08 -8.52
C VAL A 45 5.55 17.57 -9.92
N GLN A 46 6.44 17.26 -10.87
CA GLN A 46 6.27 17.61 -12.27
C GLN A 46 5.45 16.54 -12.98
N ILE A 47 4.22 16.90 -13.35
CA ILE A 47 3.33 16.06 -14.12
C ILE A 47 3.55 16.33 -15.60
N SER A 48 3.67 15.25 -16.37
CA SER A 48 3.83 15.24 -17.82
C SER A 48 2.62 14.62 -18.53
N VAL A 49 1.90 13.74 -17.84
CA VAL A 49 0.68 13.07 -18.30
C VAL A 49 -0.38 13.21 -17.21
N PRO A 50 -1.60 13.66 -17.50
CA PRO A 50 -2.14 13.96 -18.83
C PRO A 50 -1.73 15.32 -19.40
N GLU A 51 -1.21 16.22 -18.57
CA GLU A 51 -0.85 17.59 -18.97
C GLU A 51 0.40 18.04 -18.21
N GLN A 52 1.24 18.84 -18.87
CA GLN A 52 2.45 19.43 -18.31
C GLN A 52 2.10 20.48 -17.23
N LYS A 53 2.31 20.13 -15.96
CA LYS A 53 2.11 21.06 -14.83
C LYS A 53 2.87 20.63 -13.59
N THR A 54 3.20 21.58 -12.73
CA THR A 54 3.64 21.28 -11.37
C THR A 54 2.45 21.17 -10.44
N ILE A 55 2.34 20.07 -9.69
CA ILE A 55 1.37 19.93 -8.60
C ILE A 55 2.07 19.97 -7.24
N GLY A 56 1.35 20.38 -6.20
CA GLY A 56 1.82 20.30 -4.81
C GLY A 56 1.21 19.09 -4.13
N VAL A 57 2.04 18.20 -3.59
CA VAL A 57 1.62 17.00 -2.86
C VAL A 57 1.91 17.20 -1.37
N PRO A 58 0.88 17.20 -0.48
CA PRO A 58 1.10 17.34 0.95
C PRO A 58 1.75 16.08 1.51
N GLN A 59 2.86 16.25 2.21
CA GLN A 59 3.61 15.22 2.93
C GLN A 59 3.62 15.55 4.43
N TYR A 60 3.15 14.59 5.23
CA TYR A 60 2.91 14.76 6.67
C TYR A 60 4.04 14.23 7.55
N SER A 61 5.04 13.56 6.98
CA SER A 61 6.27 13.16 7.67
C SER A 61 7.31 12.72 6.64
N ALA A 62 8.56 12.52 7.06
CA ALA A 62 9.60 12.02 6.14
C ALA A 62 9.24 10.62 5.61
N THR A 63 9.62 10.31 4.37
CA THR A 63 9.46 8.97 3.82
C THR A 63 10.25 7.95 4.64
N VAL A 64 9.61 6.83 4.97
CA VAL A 64 10.28 5.67 5.60
C VAL A 64 10.23 4.50 4.62
N TYR A 65 11.39 3.92 4.34
CA TYR A 65 11.53 2.73 3.52
C TYR A 65 11.58 1.51 4.44
N GLY A 66 10.84 0.46 4.08
CA GLY A 66 10.88 -0.81 4.78
C GLY A 66 12.07 -1.65 4.36
N GLU A 67 12.43 -2.61 5.21
CA GLU A 67 13.40 -3.67 4.87
C GLU A 67 12.77 -4.68 3.89
N ALA A 68 13.54 -5.67 3.43
CA ALA A 68 13.02 -6.73 2.57
C ALA A 68 11.76 -7.40 3.17
N ALA A 69 10.64 -7.35 2.43
CA ALA A 69 9.38 -7.94 2.88
C ALA A 69 9.44 -9.47 2.77
N GLY A 70 9.62 -10.15 3.91
CA GLY A 70 9.76 -11.60 3.97
C GLY A 70 8.77 -12.32 4.88
N ARG A 71 7.84 -11.57 5.51
CA ARG A 71 6.76 -12.09 6.34
C ARG A 71 5.69 -11.03 6.57
N TYR A 72 4.54 -11.44 7.09
CA TYR A 72 3.52 -10.53 7.59
C TYR A 72 3.97 -9.91 8.91
N ASP A 73 4.39 -8.64 8.88
CA ASP A 73 4.85 -7.89 10.06
C ASP A 73 4.47 -6.40 10.00
N PRO A 74 3.17 -6.06 9.89
CA PRO A 74 2.76 -4.66 9.70
C PRO A 74 3.17 -3.72 10.84
N ALA A 75 3.42 -4.26 12.04
CA ALA A 75 3.90 -3.48 13.18
C ALA A 75 5.41 -3.17 13.10
N GLY A 76 6.19 -3.99 12.41
CA GLY A 76 7.61 -3.76 12.13
C GLY A 76 7.86 -3.03 10.81
N ASP A 77 7.02 -3.30 9.81
CA ASP A 77 7.13 -2.72 8.47
C ASP A 77 7.11 -1.18 8.51
N CYS A 78 8.08 -0.57 7.83
CA CYS A 78 8.29 0.88 7.83
C CYS A 78 8.21 1.49 9.24
N GLN A 79 8.78 0.80 10.24
CA GLN A 79 8.81 1.23 11.64
C GLN A 79 7.40 1.40 12.25
N GLY A 80 6.43 0.63 11.76
CA GLY A 80 5.04 0.63 12.22
C GLY A 80 4.19 1.75 11.65
N ASN A 81 4.69 2.52 10.68
CA ASN A 81 3.95 3.65 10.11
C ASN A 81 2.63 3.26 9.43
N PHE A 82 2.50 2.02 8.92
CA PHE A 82 1.24 1.51 8.38
C PHE A 82 0.16 1.29 9.44
N MET A 83 0.57 1.02 10.68
CA MET A 83 -0.32 0.75 11.82
C MET A 83 -0.54 1.99 12.70
N SER A 84 0.21 3.06 12.44
CA SER A 84 0.03 4.34 13.12
C SER A 84 -1.27 5.00 12.64
N PHE A 85 -2.25 5.13 13.52
CA PHE A 85 -3.51 5.86 13.25
C PHE A 85 -3.28 7.24 12.62
N ARG A 86 -2.14 7.88 12.91
CA ARG A 86 -1.75 9.17 12.36
C ARG A 86 -1.41 9.12 10.88
N PHE A 87 -0.68 8.09 10.44
CA PHE A 87 -0.18 8.00 9.07
C PHE A 87 -0.96 7.03 8.19
N GLN A 88 -1.77 6.17 8.81
CA GLN A 88 -2.62 5.21 8.13
C GLN A 88 -3.52 5.83 7.04
N PRO A 89 -4.13 7.03 7.22
CA PRO A 89 -4.88 7.69 6.15
C PRO A 89 -4.01 8.17 4.98
N ASN A 90 -2.70 8.35 5.23
CA ASN A 90 -1.73 8.89 4.28
C ASN A 90 -0.85 7.81 3.66
N ASN A 91 -1.00 6.53 4.00
CA ASN A 91 -0.18 5.44 3.46
C ASN A 91 -1.12 4.34 2.99
N ASN A 92 -1.59 4.41 1.75
CA ASN A 92 -2.62 3.50 1.20
C ASN A 92 -2.05 2.12 0.79
N CYS A 93 -2.87 1.31 0.10
CA CYS A 93 -2.49 0.00 -0.42
C CYS A 93 -1.25 0.02 -1.32
N TYR A 94 -1.02 1.08 -2.11
CA TYR A 94 0.14 1.17 -2.99
C TYR A 94 1.43 1.42 -2.20
N ALA A 95 1.39 2.30 -1.19
CA ALA A 95 2.47 2.46 -0.22
C ALA A 95 2.80 1.12 0.47
N TYR A 96 1.78 0.43 0.94
CA TYR A 96 1.93 -0.86 1.62
C TYR A 96 2.53 -1.93 0.72
N GLY A 97 2.00 -2.06 -0.50
CA GLY A 97 2.50 -2.96 -1.53
C GLY A 97 3.97 -2.70 -1.85
N CYS A 98 4.40 -1.43 -1.92
CA CYS A 98 5.80 -1.08 -2.16
C CYS A 98 6.70 -1.21 -0.93
N ASN A 99 6.13 -1.46 0.25
CA ASN A 99 6.80 -1.39 1.56
C ASN A 99 7.53 -0.04 1.79
N ILE A 100 6.85 1.06 1.45
CA ILE A 100 7.35 2.43 1.63
C ILE A 100 6.22 3.26 2.21
N THR A 101 6.46 3.99 3.30
CA THR A 101 5.51 5.00 3.80
C THR A 101 5.98 6.39 3.40
N PRO A 102 5.49 6.94 2.28
CA PRO A 102 5.82 8.30 1.85
C PRO A 102 5.13 9.36 2.71
N ASN A 103 4.19 8.96 3.57
CA ASN A 103 3.40 9.82 4.45
C ASN A 103 2.65 10.91 3.66
N THR A 104 2.15 10.51 2.51
CA THR A 104 1.24 11.20 1.60
C THR A 104 0.51 10.14 0.80
N PHE A 105 -0.72 10.41 0.34
CA PHE A 105 -1.53 9.40 -0.37
C PHE A 105 -0.96 9.13 -1.77
N PRO A 106 -0.16 8.05 -1.99
CA PRO A 106 0.54 7.87 -3.24
C PRO A 106 -0.34 7.22 -4.30
N GLN A 107 0.05 7.40 -5.56
CA GLN A 107 -0.53 6.65 -6.66
C GLN A 107 0.53 6.25 -7.67
N PRO A 108 0.30 5.15 -8.41
CA PRO A 108 1.20 4.71 -9.47
C PRO A 108 1.55 5.84 -10.44
N GLY A 109 2.84 6.03 -10.67
CA GLY A 109 3.41 6.94 -11.66
C GLY A 109 3.50 8.40 -11.24
N ARG A 110 2.89 8.83 -10.12
CA ARG A 110 2.81 10.26 -9.77
C ARG A 110 4.18 10.89 -9.65
N GLN A 111 5.10 10.23 -8.96
CA GLN A 111 6.47 10.73 -8.78
C GLN A 111 7.22 10.83 -10.10
N SER A 112 6.92 9.92 -11.03
CA SER A 112 7.49 9.88 -12.39
C SER A 112 6.73 10.74 -13.40
N GLY A 113 5.79 11.58 -12.94
CA GLY A 113 5.05 12.55 -13.74
C GLY A 113 3.84 12.00 -14.48
N TYR A 114 3.31 10.86 -14.07
CA TYR A 114 2.10 10.25 -14.62
C TYR A 114 0.99 10.29 -13.59
N LEU A 115 -0.02 11.11 -13.84
CA LEU A 115 -1.12 11.38 -12.91
C LEU A 115 -2.35 10.56 -13.32
N LEU A 116 -2.78 9.63 -12.46
CA LEU A 116 -4.13 9.06 -12.56
C LEU A 116 -5.15 10.13 -12.16
N THR A 117 -6.27 10.15 -12.88
CA THR A 117 -7.38 11.09 -12.70
C THR A 117 -8.69 10.33 -12.66
N ALA A 118 -9.75 10.93 -12.11
CA ALA A 118 -11.08 10.31 -12.06
C ALA A 118 -11.59 9.87 -13.45
N ALA A 119 -11.19 10.56 -14.52
CA ALA A 119 -11.56 10.19 -15.89
C ALA A 119 -10.93 8.85 -16.33
N ASN A 120 -9.76 8.48 -15.80
CA ASN A 120 -9.11 7.21 -16.14
C ASN A 120 -9.90 6.01 -15.63
N PHE A 121 -10.57 6.15 -14.49
CA PHE A 121 -11.37 5.07 -13.90
C PHE A 121 -12.68 4.79 -14.65
N GLN A 122 -13.07 5.64 -15.60
CA GLN A 122 -14.20 5.39 -16.51
C GLN A 122 -13.83 4.44 -17.66
N GLN A 123 -12.54 4.10 -17.82
CA GLN A 123 -12.09 3.21 -18.86
C GLN A 123 -12.52 1.76 -18.58
N PRO A 124 -12.64 0.92 -19.63
CA PRO A 124 -12.86 -0.51 -19.45
C PRO A 124 -11.79 -1.15 -18.56
N PHE A 125 -12.15 -2.25 -17.89
CA PHE A 125 -11.30 -2.97 -16.94
C PHE A 125 -9.88 -3.23 -17.46
N SER A 126 -9.76 -3.70 -18.71
CA SER A 126 -8.46 -4.00 -19.34
C SER A 126 -7.59 -2.75 -19.48
N ASP A 127 -8.19 -1.63 -19.86
CA ASP A 127 -7.49 -0.39 -20.17
C ASP A 127 -7.05 0.31 -18.88
N LEU A 128 -7.94 0.31 -17.86
CA LEU A 128 -7.61 0.81 -16.53
C LEU A 128 -6.47 0.01 -15.90
N GLY A 129 -6.55 -1.32 -15.92
CA GLY A 129 -5.49 -2.19 -15.38
C GLY A 129 -4.16 -1.99 -16.11
N ALA A 130 -4.17 -1.89 -17.44
CA ALA A 130 -2.98 -1.60 -18.24
C ALA A 130 -2.37 -0.23 -17.89
N MET A 131 -3.22 0.78 -17.70
CA MET A 131 -2.76 2.12 -17.33
C MET A 131 -2.12 2.12 -15.95
N VAL A 132 -2.80 1.61 -14.92
CA VAL A 132 -2.32 1.58 -13.53
C VAL A 132 -1.02 0.80 -13.42
N SER A 133 -0.95 -0.40 -14.02
CA SER A 133 0.28 -1.21 -14.02
C SER A 133 1.42 -0.53 -14.78
N SER A 134 1.16 0.08 -15.95
CA SER A 134 2.20 0.78 -16.71
C SER A 134 2.77 1.99 -15.96
N TYR A 135 1.94 2.68 -15.16
CA TYR A 135 2.38 3.79 -14.32
C TYR A 135 3.18 3.29 -13.12
N ALA A 136 2.81 2.17 -12.52
CA ALA A 136 3.61 1.53 -11.47
C ALA A 136 4.98 1.09 -11.99
N VAL A 137 5.08 0.67 -13.26
CA VAL A 137 6.38 0.42 -13.91
C VAL A 137 7.23 1.70 -13.99
N LYS A 138 6.62 2.89 -14.17
CA LYS A 138 7.36 4.16 -14.14
C LYS A 138 7.94 4.50 -12.77
N ASP A 139 7.37 3.97 -11.70
CA ASP A 139 7.91 4.10 -10.34
C ASP A 139 9.02 3.08 -10.05
N GLY A 140 9.14 2.04 -10.88
CA GLY A 140 10.20 1.02 -10.81
C GLY A 140 9.72 -0.41 -10.57
N LEU A 141 8.41 -0.66 -10.50
CA LEU A 141 7.90 -2.03 -10.41
C LEU A 141 8.14 -2.78 -11.73
N GLU A 142 8.28 -4.11 -11.65
CA GLU A 142 8.41 -4.97 -12.83
C GLU A 142 7.08 -5.71 -13.06
N LEU A 143 6.56 -5.68 -14.28
CA LEU A 143 5.38 -6.49 -14.65
C LEU A 143 5.77 -7.97 -14.66
N VAL A 144 4.97 -8.81 -14.00
CA VAL A 144 5.25 -10.24 -13.85
C VAL A 144 4.36 -11.08 -14.76
N GLY A 145 3.04 -10.86 -14.69
CA GLY A 145 2.07 -11.65 -15.47
C GLY A 145 0.69 -11.63 -14.84
N THR A 146 -0.19 -12.48 -15.34
CA THR A 146 -1.61 -12.57 -14.95
C THR A 146 -1.98 -13.94 -14.37
N SER A 147 -1.01 -14.83 -14.23
CA SER A 147 -1.20 -16.19 -13.71
C SER A 147 -0.16 -16.54 -12.64
N LEU A 148 -0.49 -17.51 -11.78
CA LEU A 148 0.48 -18.07 -10.84
C LEU A 148 1.65 -18.76 -11.56
N GLU A 149 1.42 -19.31 -12.75
CA GLU A 149 2.47 -19.90 -13.59
C GLU A 149 3.52 -18.86 -13.97
N GLU A 150 3.10 -17.69 -14.46
CA GLU A 150 4.01 -16.59 -14.79
C GLU A 150 4.70 -16.02 -13.55
N LEU A 151 3.99 -15.93 -12.42
CA LEU A 151 4.58 -15.54 -11.13
C LEU A 151 5.71 -16.49 -10.74
N PHE A 152 5.47 -17.80 -10.78
CA PHE A 152 6.48 -18.78 -10.43
C PHE A 152 7.63 -18.83 -11.44
N ALA A 153 7.35 -18.62 -12.73
CA ALA A 153 8.40 -18.51 -13.76
C ALA A 153 9.30 -17.29 -13.52
N PHE A 154 8.71 -16.12 -13.25
CA PHE A 154 9.46 -14.91 -12.90
C PHE A 154 10.27 -15.13 -11.62
N LYS A 155 9.65 -15.70 -10.59
CA LYS A 155 10.32 -16.06 -9.33
C LYS A 155 11.55 -16.92 -9.61
N SER A 156 11.41 -18.00 -10.37
CA SER A 156 12.53 -18.87 -10.74
C SER A 156 13.63 -18.15 -11.52
N SER A 157 13.29 -17.14 -12.34
CA SER A 157 14.30 -16.35 -13.06
C SER A 157 15.09 -15.37 -12.18
N LYS A 158 14.53 -14.98 -11.02
CA LYS A 158 15.13 -14.03 -10.08
C LYS A 158 15.79 -14.72 -8.87
N GLN A 159 15.41 -15.96 -8.56
CA GLN A 159 15.97 -16.70 -7.44
C GLN A 159 17.45 -17.07 -7.67
N GLY A 160 18.33 -16.41 -6.91
CA GLY A 160 19.72 -16.79 -6.75
C GLY A 160 19.89 -17.71 -5.54
N THR A 161 20.63 -18.80 -5.68
CA THR A 161 20.99 -19.66 -4.54
C THR A 161 21.92 -18.88 -3.60
N ASN A 162 21.42 -18.59 -2.40
CA ASN A 162 22.10 -18.06 -1.21
C ASN A 162 22.38 -16.52 -1.20
N PRO A 163 21.79 -15.76 -0.27
CA PRO A 163 22.25 -14.41 0.00
C PRO A 163 23.59 -14.45 0.75
N GLN A 164 24.54 -13.61 0.34
CA GLN A 164 25.67 -13.22 1.17
C GLN A 164 25.50 -11.75 1.54
N PRO A 165 25.62 -11.38 2.83
CA PRO A 165 26.10 -12.19 3.94
C PRO A 165 25.02 -13.16 4.51
N PRO A 166 25.43 -14.21 5.25
CA PRO A 166 24.52 -15.18 5.85
C PRO A 166 23.83 -14.56 7.07
N GLY A 167 22.80 -13.76 6.82
CA GLY A 167 21.89 -13.22 7.82
C GLY A 167 20.46 -13.58 7.46
N SER A 168 19.87 -14.52 8.19
CA SER A 168 18.42 -14.79 8.36
C SER A 168 17.53 -15.06 7.14
N LEU A 169 17.94 -14.73 5.92
CA LEU A 169 17.19 -14.89 4.68
C LEU A 169 17.70 -16.19 4.05
N GLY A 170 16.98 -17.30 4.23
CA GLY A 170 17.42 -18.63 3.81
C GLY A 170 17.69 -18.78 2.30
N ALA A 171 18.07 -19.98 1.87
CA ALA A 171 18.14 -20.33 0.45
C ALA A 171 16.83 -19.94 -0.27
N GLY A 172 16.92 -19.32 -1.46
CA GLY A 172 15.75 -18.87 -2.22
C GLY A 172 15.42 -17.37 -2.10
N TYR A 173 16.37 -16.55 -1.66
CA TYR A 173 16.26 -15.09 -1.64
C TYR A 173 15.94 -14.52 -3.03
N LEU A 174 14.91 -13.67 -3.09
CA LEU A 174 14.35 -13.15 -4.35
C LEU A 174 14.84 -11.72 -4.70
N GLY A 175 15.39 -10.98 -3.73
CA GLY A 175 15.79 -9.58 -3.94
C GLY A 175 14.61 -8.62 -4.15
N GLY A 176 13.47 -8.91 -3.51
CA GLY A 176 12.23 -8.13 -3.60
C GLY A 176 11.02 -9.00 -3.26
N HIS A 177 9.83 -8.48 -3.54
CA HIS A 177 8.57 -9.16 -3.24
C HIS A 177 7.51 -8.93 -4.33
N PHE A 178 6.54 -9.84 -4.40
CA PHE A 178 5.42 -9.71 -5.32
C PHE A 178 4.31 -8.84 -4.74
N VAL A 179 3.58 -8.19 -5.64
CA VAL A 179 2.31 -7.53 -5.37
C VAL A 179 1.29 -7.96 -6.42
N ALA A 180 0.01 -7.94 -6.07
CA ALA A 180 -1.11 -8.18 -6.97
C ALA A 180 -1.91 -6.89 -7.12
N LEU A 181 -2.18 -6.49 -8.36
CA LEU A 181 -3.03 -5.37 -8.71
C LEU A 181 -4.45 -5.87 -8.97
N MET A 182 -5.40 -5.28 -8.26
CA MET A 182 -6.82 -5.39 -8.56
C MET A 182 -7.35 -4.01 -8.96
N VAL A 183 -8.30 -3.95 -9.89
CA VAL A 183 -8.93 -2.69 -10.31
C VAL A 183 -10.44 -2.80 -10.32
N SER A 184 -11.09 -1.69 -9.98
CA SER A 184 -12.54 -1.53 -10.07
C SER A 184 -12.82 -0.31 -10.93
N THR A 185 -13.51 -0.49 -12.05
CA THR A 185 -13.92 0.65 -12.90
C THR A 185 -15.05 1.42 -12.24
N ALA A 186 -15.23 2.68 -12.62
CA ALA A 186 -16.37 3.46 -12.18
C ALA A 186 -17.70 2.77 -12.55
N GLY A 187 -18.72 3.01 -11.73
CA GLY A 187 -20.04 2.39 -11.89
C GLY A 187 -21.19 3.36 -11.66
N ASP A 188 -22.39 2.95 -12.06
CA ASP A 188 -23.59 3.80 -12.11
C ASP A 188 -24.09 4.29 -10.74
N ALA A 189 -23.64 3.66 -9.65
CA ALA A 189 -24.03 3.99 -8.27
C ALA A 189 -23.11 5.05 -7.62
N ASN A 190 -22.57 5.99 -8.41
CA ASN A 190 -21.56 6.99 -8.00
C ASN A 190 -20.24 6.39 -7.48
N TRP A 191 -19.93 5.14 -7.85
CA TRP A 191 -18.61 4.58 -7.59
C TRP A 191 -17.61 5.23 -8.54
N PRO A 192 -16.58 5.96 -8.06
CA PRO A 192 -15.63 6.66 -8.92
C PRO A 192 -14.64 5.72 -9.61
N GLY A 193 -14.61 4.44 -9.22
CA GLY A 193 -13.55 3.50 -9.55
C GLY A 193 -12.35 3.63 -8.62
N ASP A 194 -11.54 2.57 -8.55
CA ASP A 194 -10.40 2.49 -7.66
C ASP A 194 -9.40 1.40 -8.13
N TYR A 195 -8.20 1.41 -7.55
CA TYR A 195 -7.24 0.31 -7.63
C TYR A 195 -6.89 -0.19 -6.23
N HIS A 196 -6.52 -1.45 -6.14
CA HIS A 196 -6.11 -2.05 -4.88
C HIS A 196 -4.86 -2.91 -5.07
N TRP A 197 -4.05 -3.01 -4.02
CA TRP A 197 -2.81 -3.77 -4.03
C TRP A 197 -2.76 -4.72 -2.84
N ALA A 198 -2.40 -5.97 -3.12
CA ALA A 198 -2.03 -6.95 -2.10
C ALA A 198 -0.54 -7.27 -2.20
N ARG A 199 0.16 -7.41 -1.07
CA ARG A 199 1.58 -7.74 -0.98
C ARG A 199 1.75 -9.22 -0.65
N CYS A 200 2.67 -9.90 -1.32
CA CYS A 200 3.05 -11.26 -1.00
C CYS A 200 4.09 -11.26 0.13
N ASP A 201 3.67 -11.69 1.31
CA ASP A 201 4.50 -11.79 2.51
C ASP A 201 5.42 -13.01 2.50
N ASN A 202 5.21 -13.97 1.58
CA ASN A 202 6.04 -15.17 1.44
C ASN A 202 6.60 -15.32 0.02
N SER A 203 7.11 -14.21 -0.55
CA SER A 203 7.59 -14.14 -1.93
C SER A 203 8.74 -15.11 -2.24
N SER A 204 9.62 -15.35 -1.27
CA SER A 204 10.71 -16.34 -1.39
C SER A 204 10.21 -17.78 -1.24
N GLY A 205 9.11 -18.00 -0.52
CA GLY A 205 8.48 -19.31 -0.28
C GLY A 205 7.37 -19.64 -1.27
N ALA A 206 6.26 -20.21 -0.82
CA ALA A 206 5.21 -20.71 -1.73
C ALA A 206 4.35 -19.60 -2.36
N CYS A 207 4.57 -18.33 -2.03
CA CYS A 207 3.71 -17.21 -2.44
C CYS A 207 2.24 -17.43 -2.08
N ASP A 208 2.00 -17.99 -0.89
CA ASP A 208 0.72 -18.47 -0.35
C ASP A 208 0.25 -17.65 0.87
N SER A 209 0.92 -16.54 1.16
CA SER A 209 0.58 -15.62 2.24
C SER A 209 0.63 -14.21 1.69
N TRP A 210 -0.52 -13.55 1.67
CA TRP A 210 -0.67 -12.21 1.18
C TRP A 210 -1.39 -11.33 2.20
N SER A 211 -1.13 -10.04 2.11
CA SER A 211 -1.72 -9.02 2.96
C SER A 211 -2.09 -7.79 2.16
N GLN A 212 -3.01 -7.02 2.71
CA GLN A 212 -3.59 -5.86 2.06
C GLN A 212 -3.86 -4.76 3.07
N LYS A 213 -3.99 -3.56 2.54
CA LYS A 213 -4.43 -2.39 3.31
C LYS A 213 -5.62 -1.75 2.62
N ASP A 214 -6.78 -1.91 3.22
CA ASP A 214 -8.00 -1.26 2.76
C ASP A 214 -8.07 0.16 3.31
N GLY A 215 -8.38 1.13 2.45
CA GLY A 215 -8.54 2.55 2.75
C GLY A 215 -7.87 3.04 4.05
N SER A 216 -8.69 3.40 5.03
CA SER A 216 -8.29 3.81 6.38
C SER A 216 -8.11 2.65 7.37
N ASP A 217 -8.36 1.42 6.96
CA ASP A 217 -8.32 0.24 7.83
C ASP A 217 -6.89 -0.24 8.07
N GLN A 218 -6.74 -1.09 9.08
CA GLN A 218 -5.45 -1.65 9.42
C GLN A 218 -5.01 -2.65 8.36
N VAL A 219 -3.70 -2.80 8.22
CA VAL A 219 -3.15 -3.87 7.40
C VAL A 219 -3.68 -5.20 7.93
N THR A 220 -4.10 -6.05 7.01
CA THR A 220 -4.67 -7.38 7.30
C THR A 220 -4.16 -8.41 6.30
N ASN A 221 -4.09 -9.68 6.70
CA ASN A 221 -3.85 -10.80 5.79
C ASN A 221 -5.15 -11.52 5.38
N PHE A 222 -6.29 -10.83 5.53
CA PHE A 222 -7.60 -11.30 5.13
C PHE A 222 -8.15 -10.55 3.91
N ASP A 223 -8.92 -11.27 3.09
CA ASP A 223 -9.74 -10.72 2.02
C ASP A 223 -10.97 -10.00 2.59
N PHE A 224 -11.82 -9.41 1.75
CA PHE A 224 -12.98 -8.64 2.24
C PHE A 224 -14.09 -9.51 2.83
N ALA A 225 -14.03 -10.83 2.68
CA ALA A 225 -14.91 -11.77 3.36
C ALA A 225 -14.30 -12.29 4.68
N GLY A 226 -13.10 -11.84 5.06
CA GLY A 226 -12.42 -12.26 6.28
C GLY A 226 -11.63 -13.57 6.15
N ASN A 227 -11.41 -14.09 4.93
CA ASN A 227 -10.65 -15.31 4.70
C ASN A 227 -9.17 -14.99 4.47
N PRO A 228 -8.21 -15.83 4.92
CA PRO A 228 -6.80 -15.63 4.63
C PRO A 228 -6.54 -15.55 3.12
N ILE A 229 -5.72 -14.58 2.69
CA ILE A 229 -5.38 -14.41 1.27
C ILE A 229 -4.20 -15.34 0.93
N SER A 230 -4.51 -16.51 0.37
CA SER A 230 -3.50 -17.44 -0.15
C SER A 230 -3.26 -17.30 -1.65
N ASN A 231 -4.26 -16.82 -2.39
CA ASN A 231 -4.17 -16.57 -3.83
C ASN A 231 -5.00 -15.33 -4.20
N PRO A 232 -4.37 -14.20 -4.56
CA PRO A 232 -5.08 -12.98 -4.95
C PRO A 232 -5.99 -13.13 -6.17
N ILE A 233 -5.77 -14.12 -7.04
CA ILE A 233 -6.62 -14.34 -8.22
C ILE A 233 -8.04 -14.79 -7.80
N THR A 234 -8.14 -15.53 -6.70
CA THR A 234 -9.38 -16.19 -6.26
C THR A 234 -9.90 -15.68 -4.90
N ALA A 235 -9.20 -14.75 -4.27
CA ALA A 235 -9.62 -14.14 -3.01
C ALA A 235 -10.86 -13.25 -3.21
N ASN A 236 -11.63 -13.02 -2.15
CA ASN A 236 -12.79 -12.15 -2.23
C ASN A 236 -12.38 -10.67 -2.19
N TRP A 237 -12.53 -10.00 -3.33
CA TRP A 237 -12.30 -8.57 -3.47
C TRP A 237 -13.59 -7.76 -3.61
N GLN A 238 -14.70 -8.25 -3.06
CA GLN A 238 -15.97 -7.54 -3.01
C GLN A 238 -16.13 -6.81 -1.67
N VAL A 239 -16.22 -5.48 -1.74
CA VAL A 239 -16.43 -4.59 -0.60
C VAL A 239 -17.88 -4.14 -0.56
N ASN A 240 -18.46 -4.12 0.63
CA ASN A 240 -19.70 -3.39 0.88
C ASN A 240 -19.37 -1.96 1.30
N GLN A 241 -19.61 -0.99 0.41
CA GLN A 241 -19.38 0.44 0.64
C GLN A 241 -20.46 1.08 1.52
N GLY A 242 -21.46 0.30 1.95
CA GLY A 242 -22.60 0.79 2.72
C GLY A 242 -23.63 1.51 1.85
N PRO A 243 -24.52 2.32 2.45
CA PRO A 243 -25.59 3.01 1.74
C PRO A 243 -25.08 3.92 0.62
N VAL A 244 -25.70 3.84 -0.56
CA VAL A 244 -25.35 4.65 -1.75
C VAL A 244 -25.38 6.15 -1.44
N SER A 245 -26.34 6.60 -0.64
CA SER A 245 -26.41 7.98 -0.18
C SER A 245 -27.28 8.14 1.07
N SER A 246 -27.40 9.37 1.59
CA SER A 246 -28.34 9.67 2.67
C SER A 246 -29.82 9.50 2.28
N THR A 247 -30.12 9.42 0.99
CA THR A 247 -31.49 9.27 0.45
C THR A 247 -31.73 7.92 -0.23
N ASP A 248 -30.68 7.14 -0.49
CA ASP A 248 -30.76 5.79 -1.04
C ASP A 248 -30.11 4.81 -0.07
N SER A 249 -30.95 4.10 0.68
CA SER A 249 -30.53 3.15 1.71
C SER A 249 -30.08 1.79 1.18
N ARG A 250 -30.10 1.58 -0.15
CA ARG A 250 -29.52 0.37 -0.74
C ARG A 250 -28.01 0.42 -0.54
N GLU A 251 -27.44 -0.74 -0.24
CA GLU A 251 -26.00 -0.86 -0.07
C GLU A 251 -25.31 -1.06 -1.43
N LEU A 252 -24.15 -0.42 -1.59
CA LEU A 252 -23.32 -0.54 -2.77
C LEU A 252 -22.26 -1.63 -2.56
N LEU A 253 -22.39 -2.73 -3.29
CA LEU A 253 -21.33 -3.73 -3.41
C LEU A 253 -20.43 -3.37 -4.60
N VAL A 254 -19.13 -3.30 -4.35
CA VAL A 254 -18.10 -3.04 -5.35
C VAL A 254 -17.16 -4.22 -5.39
N GLU A 255 -16.83 -4.70 -6.59
CA GLU A 255 -15.82 -5.73 -6.79
C GLU A 255 -14.58 -5.13 -7.45
N TYR A 256 -13.41 -5.54 -6.97
CA TYR A 256 -12.15 -5.30 -7.64
C TYR A 256 -11.72 -6.57 -8.37
N GLY A 257 -11.56 -6.50 -9.69
CA GLY A 257 -11.07 -7.62 -10.48
C GLY A 257 -9.56 -7.72 -10.41
N PHE A 258 -9.03 -8.93 -10.19
CA PHE A 258 -7.59 -9.20 -10.33
C PHE A 258 -7.13 -8.90 -11.75
N TYR A 259 -6.10 -8.06 -11.90
CA TYR A 259 -5.53 -7.70 -13.18
C TYR A 259 -4.18 -8.36 -13.43
N CYS A 260 -3.17 -8.12 -12.58
CA CYS A 260 -1.84 -8.69 -12.77
C CYS A 260 -1.04 -8.81 -11.47
N PHE A 261 -0.01 -9.66 -11.50
CA PHE A 261 1.10 -9.61 -10.58
C PHE A 261 2.17 -8.64 -11.06
N MET A 262 2.83 -7.99 -10.12
CA MET A 262 4.03 -7.19 -10.33
C MET A 262 5.06 -7.51 -9.25
N PHE A 263 6.30 -7.11 -9.47
CA PHE A 263 7.41 -7.31 -8.55
C PHE A 263 7.98 -5.96 -8.12
N VAL A 264 8.22 -5.82 -6.81
CA VAL A 264 8.85 -4.67 -6.19
C VAL A 264 10.30 -5.06 -5.87
N PRO A 265 11.30 -4.53 -6.61
CA PRO A 265 12.70 -4.82 -6.34
C PRO A 265 13.16 -4.24 -4.99
N GLU A 266 14.01 -4.95 -4.27
CA GLU A 266 14.67 -4.46 -3.04
C GLU A 266 15.59 -3.26 -3.33
N THR A 267 16.10 -3.13 -4.57
CA THR A 267 16.87 -1.96 -4.99
C THR A 267 16.09 -0.64 -4.87
N GLY A 268 14.78 -0.72 -4.66
CA GLY A 268 13.90 0.39 -4.37
C GLY A 268 13.05 0.80 -5.56
N VAL A 269 11.90 1.38 -5.24
CA VAL A 269 10.99 2.06 -6.16
C VAL A 269 10.76 3.49 -5.66
N THR A 270 10.35 4.40 -6.52
CA THR A 270 10.14 5.81 -6.14
C THR A 270 8.67 6.15 -6.26
N ILE A 271 8.00 6.30 -5.11
CA ILE A 271 6.57 6.62 -5.06
C ILE A 271 6.35 7.94 -4.33
N ILE A 272 5.31 8.66 -4.74
CA ILE A 272 4.78 9.77 -3.98
C ILE A 272 3.28 9.76 -4.02
#